data_AF-A0A7J6VG19-F1
#
_entry.id   AF-A0A7J6VG19-F1
#
_cell.length_a   1.000
_cell.length_b   1.000
_cell.length_c   1.000
_cell.angle_alpha   90.00
_cell.angle_beta   90.00
_cell.angle_gamma   90.00
#
_symmetry.space_group_name_H-M   'P 1'
#
loop_
_entity.id
_entity.type
_entity.pdbx_description
1 polymer ?
#
loop_
_entity_poly.entity_id
_entity_poly.type
_entity_poly.pdbx_seq_one_letter_code
_entity_poly.pdbx_strand_id
1 'polypeptide(L)'
;MAAPFFSTPFQPYVYQSQQAAFIPFQILGGEAQIVQIMLKPQEKVIAKPGSMCYMSGSIQMENVYLHENDGGMWQWLFGKSMTSVVLYNSGQNDGFVGIAAPSLSRIIPIDLAMFGGEMLCQPDAFLCSINEVTVTNSVDQRVRNVVVGAE
;
A
#
# COMPACT_ATOMS: atom_id res chain seq x y z
N MET A 1 -0.94 -18.18 24.64
CA MET A 1 -2.14 -18.79 24.04
C MET A 1 -1.82 -19.11 22.59
N ALA A 2 -2.05 -20.35 22.16
CA ALA A 2 -1.68 -20.83 20.83
C ALA A 2 -2.56 -20.20 19.75
N ALA A 3 -1.95 -19.67 18.68
CA ALA A 3 -2.68 -19.26 17.48
C ALA A 3 -3.27 -20.51 16.79
N PRO A 4 -4.51 -20.44 16.26
CA PRO A 4 -5.19 -21.58 15.66
C PRO A 4 -4.46 -22.10 14.42
N PHE A 5 -4.46 -23.43 14.28
CA PHE A 5 -3.73 -24.28 13.31
C PHE A 5 -4.14 -24.13 11.83
N PHE A 6 -4.87 -23.09 11.45
CA PHE A 6 -5.09 -22.76 10.04
C PHE A 6 -4.04 -21.75 9.57
N SER A 7 -2.76 -22.09 9.74
CA SER A 7 -1.72 -21.42 8.95
C SER A 7 -1.83 -21.95 7.53
N THR A 8 -2.08 -21.07 6.58
CA THR A 8 -1.70 -21.32 5.19
C THR A 8 -0.25 -21.85 5.17
N PRO A 9 0.19 -22.60 4.13
CA PRO A 9 1.56 -23.13 4.07
C PRO A 9 2.66 -22.06 4.12
N PHE A 10 2.28 -20.78 4.17
CA PHE A 10 3.14 -19.63 4.38
C PHE A 10 2.86 -19.08 5.78
N GLN A 11 3.83 -19.22 6.68
CA GLN A 11 3.76 -18.65 8.03
C GLN A 11 3.45 -17.15 7.96
N PRO A 12 2.74 -16.56 8.96
CA PRO A 12 2.57 -15.11 9.03
C PRO A 12 3.96 -14.49 8.99
N TYR A 13 4.25 -13.75 7.93
CA TYR A 13 5.54 -13.09 7.77
C TYR A 13 5.65 -12.03 8.87
N VAL A 14 6.49 -12.30 9.88
CA VAL A 14 6.85 -11.31 10.90
C VAL A 14 8.03 -10.53 10.35
N TYR A 15 7.75 -9.36 9.81
CA TYR A 15 8.78 -8.43 9.38
C TYR A 15 9.54 -7.90 10.60
N GLN A 16 10.87 -8.05 10.62
CA GLN A 16 11.76 -7.41 11.58
C GLN A 16 12.63 -6.40 10.83
N SER A 17 12.22 -5.13 10.80
CA SER A 17 13.12 -4.04 10.36
C SER A 17 14.18 -3.76 11.41
N GLN A 18 15.38 -3.38 10.96
CA GLN A 18 16.46 -2.88 11.83
C GLN A 18 16.28 -1.38 12.20
N GLN A 19 15.27 -0.70 11.64
CA GLN A 19 15.02 0.73 11.85
C GLN A 19 14.03 0.99 13.01
N ALA A 20 14.28 2.07 13.74
CA ALA A 20 13.69 2.41 15.04
C ALA A 20 12.16 2.68 15.05
N ALA A 21 11.52 2.82 13.89
CA ALA A 21 10.07 2.99 13.77
C ALA A 21 9.43 1.68 13.31
N PHE A 22 8.99 0.87 14.28
CA PHE A 22 8.24 -0.36 14.03
C PHE A 22 6.75 -0.06 14.08
N ILE A 23 6.09 -0.09 12.92
CA ILE A 23 4.63 -0.09 12.83
C ILE A 23 4.16 -1.54 12.72
N PRO A 24 3.39 -2.06 13.69
CA PRO A 24 2.93 -3.44 13.66
C PRO A 24 1.91 -3.65 12.54
N PHE A 25 2.05 -4.76 11.81
CA PHE A 25 1.07 -5.20 10.84
C PHE A 25 0.89 -6.72 10.85
N GLN A 26 -0.25 -7.16 10.32
CA GLN A 26 -0.57 -8.57 10.10
C GLN A 26 -1.18 -8.76 8.72
N ILE A 27 -0.71 -9.77 7.99
CA ILE A 27 -1.33 -10.20 6.73
C ILE A 27 -2.27 -11.37 7.03
N LEU A 28 -3.53 -11.22 6.64
CA LEU A 28 -4.61 -12.18 6.85
C LEU A 28 -5.10 -12.70 5.51
N GLY A 29 -5.45 -13.98 5.44
CA GLY A 29 -6.01 -14.61 4.23
C GLY A 29 -5.03 -15.51 3.47
N GLY A 30 -5.57 -16.27 2.51
CA GLY A 30 -4.83 -17.24 1.69
C GLY A 30 -4.62 -16.76 0.26
N GLU A 31 -5.64 -16.90 -0.58
CA GLU A 31 -5.62 -16.49 -1.99
C GLU A 31 -6.06 -15.03 -2.21
N ALA A 32 -6.76 -14.47 -1.24
CA ALA A 32 -7.07 -13.05 -1.14
C ALA A 32 -6.57 -12.57 0.22
N GLN A 33 -5.61 -11.65 0.21
CA GLN A 33 -4.97 -11.19 1.42
C GLN A 33 -5.31 -9.74 1.75
N ILE A 34 -5.45 -9.47 3.04
CA ILE A 34 -5.60 -8.13 3.60
C ILE A 34 -4.47 -7.88 4.59
N VAL A 35 -3.82 -6.73 4.49
CA VAL A 35 -2.86 -6.27 5.50
C VAL A 35 -3.60 -5.36 6.48
N GLN A 36 -3.61 -5.74 7.74
CA GLN A 36 -4.09 -4.92 8.84
C GLN A 36 -2.90 -4.25 9.51
N ILE A 37 -2.91 -2.93 9.56
CA ILE A 37 -1.81 -2.10 10.10
C ILE A 37 -2.34 -1.37 11.33
N MET A 38 -1.60 -1.45 12.42
CA MET A 38 -1.86 -0.69 13.65
C MET A 38 -1.11 0.63 13.59
N LEU A 39 -1.81 1.74 13.76
CA LEU A 39 -1.22 3.08 13.73
C LEU A 39 -1.31 3.70 15.12
N LYS A 40 -0.18 4.08 15.70
CA LYS A 40 -0.15 4.90 16.92
C LYS A 40 -0.65 6.31 16.64
N PRO A 41 -0.98 7.11 17.66
CA PRO A 41 -1.28 8.52 17.49
C PRO A 41 -0.21 9.21 16.63
N GLN A 42 -0.66 9.97 15.63
CA GLN A 42 0.18 10.71 14.68
C GLN A 42 0.96 9.86 13.66
N GLU A 43 0.79 8.54 13.62
CA GLU A 43 1.31 7.72 12.55
C GLU A 43 0.41 7.77 11.31
N LYS A 44 1.02 7.60 10.13
CA LYS A 44 0.32 7.53 8.84
C LYS A 44 0.78 6.32 8.03
N VAL A 45 -0.07 5.87 7.13
CA VAL A 45 0.29 4.94 6.05
C VAL A 45 -0.20 5.52 4.72
N ILE A 46 0.60 5.34 3.67
CA ILE A 46 0.25 5.70 2.30
C ILE A 46 -0.23 4.44 1.60
N ALA A 47 -1.38 4.48 0.95
CA ALA A 47 -1.99 3.35 0.27
C ALA A 47 -2.38 3.70 -1.17
N LYS A 48 -2.52 2.67 -2.00
CA LYS A 48 -3.07 2.79 -3.35
C LYS A 48 -4.55 3.23 -3.27
N PRO A 49 -5.01 4.15 -4.14
CA PRO A 49 -6.43 4.49 -4.21
C PRO A 49 -7.32 3.26 -4.42
N GLY A 50 -8.44 3.21 -3.70
CA GLY A 50 -9.40 2.09 -3.78
C GLY A 50 -8.97 0.79 -3.08
N SER A 51 -7.81 0.76 -2.40
CA SER A 51 -7.33 -0.45 -1.70
C SER A 51 -7.76 -0.55 -0.22
N MET A 52 -8.30 0.53 0.37
CA MET A 52 -8.74 0.54 1.76
C MET A 52 -10.07 -0.22 1.91
N CYS A 53 -10.10 -1.21 2.82
CA CYS A 53 -11.29 -2.02 3.09
C CYS A 53 -12.05 -1.56 4.35
N TYR A 54 -11.32 -1.31 5.44
CA TYR A 54 -11.90 -0.83 6.70
C TYR A 54 -10.87 -0.03 7.49
N MET A 55 -11.34 0.85 8.38
CA MET A 55 -10.49 1.62 9.29
C MET A 55 -11.21 1.90 10.61
N SER A 56 -10.47 2.12 11.69
CA SER A 56 -11.04 2.60 12.95
C SER A 56 -11.50 4.05 12.82
N GLY A 57 -12.47 4.47 13.65
CA GLY A 57 -13.03 5.83 13.60
C GLY A 57 -12.05 6.97 13.91
N SER A 58 -10.86 6.65 14.46
CA SER A 58 -9.78 7.61 14.69
C SER A 58 -8.92 7.90 13.45
N ILE A 59 -9.05 7.10 12.39
CA ILE A 59 -8.28 7.26 11.16
C ILE A 59 -8.96 8.27 10.24
N GLN A 60 -8.21 9.27 9.83
CA GLN A 60 -8.60 10.20 8.77
C GLN A 60 -8.00 9.76 7.44
N MET A 61 -8.81 9.84 6.39
CA MET A 61 -8.41 9.54 5.03
C MET A 61 -8.25 10.85 4.25
N GLU A 62 -7.09 11.02 3.63
CA GLU A 62 -6.79 12.14 2.73
C GLU A 62 -6.38 11.59 1.37
N ASN A 63 -7.01 12.09 0.30
CA ASN A 63 -6.67 11.68 -1.06
C ASN A 63 -5.65 12.66 -1.66
N VAL A 64 -4.53 12.13 -2.11
CA VAL A 64 -3.50 12.89 -2.83
C VAL A 64 -3.79 12.82 -4.32
N TYR A 65 -3.88 13.99 -4.93
CA TYR A 65 -4.10 14.15 -6.36
C TYR A 65 -2.82 14.66 -7.02
N LEU A 66 -2.62 14.28 -8.27
CA LEU A 66 -1.51 14.77 -9.07
C LEU A 66 -1.63 16.30 -9.25
N HIS A 67 -0.62 17.06 -8.82
CA HIS A 67 -0.54 18.50 -9.07
C HIS A 67 -0.26 18.76 -10.55
N GLU A 68 -1.06 19.63 -11.13
CA GLU A 68 -1.11 19.93 -12.56
C GLU A 68 -0.56 21.33 -12.83
N ASN A 69 0.41 21.41 -13.74
CA ASN A 69 0.82 22.69 -14.34
C ASN A 69 0.23 22.89 -15.75
N ASP A 70 -0.60 21.98 -16.32
CA ASP A 70 -0.98 22.13 -17.74
C ASP A 70 -2.22 21.33 -18.24
N GLY A 71 -3.34 21.28 -17.49
CA GLY A 71 -4.38 20.24 -17.72
C GLY A 71 -5.84 20.64 -17.95
N GLY A 72 -6.17 21.89 -18.31
CA GLY A 72 -7.54 22.46 -18.23
C GLY A 72 -8.67 21.88 -19.10
N MET A 73 -8.53 20.72 -19.76
CA MET A 73 -9.62 20.13 -20.57
C MET A 73 -9.74 18.61 -20.44
N TRP A 74 -8.63 17.87 -20.30
CA TRP A 74 -8.65 16.42 -20.12
C TRP A 74 -9.23 15.99 -18.77
N GLN A 75 -9.05 16.81 -17.73
CA GLN A 75 -9.57 16.50 -16.40
C GLN A 75 -11.08 16.57 -16.26
N TRP A 76 -11.76 17.37 -17.08
CA TRP A 76 -13.22 17.41 -17.04
C TRP A 76 -13.83 16.11 -17.58
N LEU A 77 -13.15 15.49 -18.55
CA LEU A 77 -13.58 14.22 -19.16
C LEU A 77 -13.23 13.00 -18.32
N PHE A 78 -12.06 12.98 -17.67
CA PHE A 78 -11.54 11.79 -16.98
C PHE A 78 -11.52 11.92 -15.44
N GLY A 79 -11.89 13.07 -14.90
CA GLY A 79 -11.78 13.37 -13.47
C GLY A 79 -10.34 13.63 -13.01
N LYS A 80 -10.17 13.95 -11.73
CA LYS A 80 -8.85 14.10 -11.11
C LYS A 80 -8.30 12.72 -10.78
N SER A 81 -7.13 12.38 -11.34
CA SER A 81 -6.45 11.12 -11.02
C SER A 81 -5.86 11.18 -9.60
N MET A 82 -6.31 10.28 -8.74
CA MET A 82 -5.69 10.05 -7.43
C MET A 82 -4.38 9.29 -7.61
N THR A 83 -3.33 9.74 -6.93
CA THR A 83 -2.05 9.01 -6.92
C THR A 83 -1.90 8.11 -5.71
N SER A 84 -2.36 8.57 -4.56
CA SER A 84 -2.23 7.85 -3.31
C SER A 84 -3.26 8.32 -2.30
N VAL A 85 -3.51 7.50 -1.30
CA VAL A 85 -4.38 7.83 -0.16
C VAL A 85 -3.53 7.79 1.10
N VAL A 86 -3.58 8.85 1.89
CA VAL A 86 -2.93 8.94 3.19
C VAL A 86 -3.96 8.61 4.26
N LEU A 87 -3.63 7.65 5.11
CA LEU A 87 -4.45 7.19 6.24
C LEU A 87 -3.71 7.58 7.51
N TYR A 88 -4.23 8.57 8.24
CA TYR A 88 -3.55 9.20 9.37
C TYR A 88 -4.34 9.00 10.66
N ASN A 89 -3.68 8.55 11.74
CA ASN A 89 -4.32 8.45 13.03
C ASN A 89 -4.32 9.81 13.76
N SER A 90 -5.44 10.52 13.68
CA SER A 90 -5.63 11.79 14.40
C SER A 90 -6.12 11.62 15.84
N GLY A 91 -6.33 10.38 16.29
CA GLY A 91 -6.81 10.06 17.63
C GLY A 91 -5.71 10.05 18.69
N GLN A 92 -6.12 9.92 19.96
CA GLN A 92 -5.20 9.78 21.11
C GLN A 92 -4.84 8.32 21.42
N ASN A 93 -5.56 7.36 20.84
CA ASN A 93 -5.35 5.93 21.02
C ASN A 93 -4.89 5.30 19.71
N ASP A 94 -4.33 4.09 19.79
CA ASP A 94 -3.99 3.28 18.64
C ASP A 94 -5.24 3.02 17.77
N GLY A 95 -5.07 3.22 16.47
CA GLY A 95 -6.07 2.92 15.45
C GLY A 95 -5.62 1.78 14.55
N PHE A 96 -6.49 1.35 13.64
CA PHE A 96 -6.15 0.32 12.66
C PHE A 96 -6.73 0.63 11.30
N VAL A 97 -6.07 0.12 10.26
CA VAL A 97 -6.55 0.14 8.88
C VAL A 97 -6.30 -1.19 8.20
N GLY A 98 -7.28 -1.66 7.43
CA GLY A 98 -7.20 -2.86 6.60
C GLY A 98 -7.12 -2.47 5.13
N ILE A 99 -6.11 -2.98 4.44
CA ILE A 99 -5.80 -2.67 3.04
C ILE A 99 -5.65 -3.98 2.25
N ALA A 100 -6.30 -4.09 1.11
CA ALA A 100 -6.18 -5.24 0.21
C ALA A 100 -6.09 -4.79 -1.25
N ALA A 101 -5.47 -5.59 -2.11
CA ALA A 101 -5.52 -5.30 -3.54
C ALA A 101 -6.92 -5.58 -4.09
N PRO A 102 -7.36 -4.87 -5.15
CA PRO A 102 -8.70 -5.02 -5.75
C PRO A 102 -8.88 -6.31 -6.57
N SER A 103 -8.02 -7.31 -6.36
CA SER A 103 -7.98 -8.59 -7.08
C SER A 103 -7.48 -9.71 -6.17
N LEU A 104 -7.71 -10.97 -6.58
CA LEU A 104 -7.17 -12.14 -5.89
C LEU A 104 -5.64 -12.10 -5.95
N SER A 105 -5.05 -11.69 -4.83
CA SER A 105 -3.64 -11.37 -4.74
C SER A 105 -3.08 -11.71 -3.37
N ARG A 106 -1.76 -11.89 -3.34
CA ARG A 106 -0.99 -12.06 -2.11
C ARG A 106 -0.11 -10.83 -1.89
N ILE A 107 0.03 -10.45 -0.62
CA ILE A 107 0.77 -9.28 -0.19
C ILE A 107 2.19 -9.72 0.19
N ILE A 108 3.19 -9.09 -0.44
CA ILE A 108 4.60 -9.33 -0.16
C ILE A 108 5.17 -8.07 0.50
N PRO A 109 5.52 -8.11 1.80
CA PRO A 109 6.19 -7.01 2.47
C PRO A 109 7.66 -6.93 2.03
N ILE A 110 8.13 -5.72 1.71
CA ILE A 110 9.46 -5.47 1.16
C ILE A 110 10.11 -4.30 1.91
N ASP A 111 11.35 -4.51 2.38
CA ASP A 111 12.20 -3.42 2.87
C ASP A 111 13.05 -2.85 1.73
N LEU A 112 12.73 -1.65 1.26
CA LEU A 112 13.52 -1.00 0.21
C LEU A 112 14.99 -0.78 0.63
N ALA A 113 15.29 -0.65 1.93
CA ALA A 113 16.67 -0.48 2.40
C ALA A 113 17.55 -1.70 2.07
N MET A 114 16.95 -2.90 2.00
CA MET A 114 17.64 -4.13 1.59
C MET A 114 17.93 -4.19 0.08
N PHE A 115 17.29 -3.33 -0.72
CA PHE A 115 17.43 -3.29 -2.19
C PHE A 115 18.09 -1.98 -2.67
N GLY A 116 18.81 -1.27 -1.80
CA GLY A 116 19.48 -0.02 -2.17
C GLY A 116 18.56 1.20 -2.28
N GLY A 117 17.34 1.12 -1.74
CA GLY A 117 16.37 2.22 -1.67
C GLY A 117 15.40 2.30 -2.85
N GLU A 118 15.52 1.45 -3.87
CA GLU A 118 14.68 1.46 -5.06
C GLU A 118 14.35 0.03 -5.51
N MET A 119 13.17 -0.16 -6.11
CA MET A 119 12.78 -1.43 -6.69
C MET A 119 11.91 -1.21 -7.94
N LEU A 120 12.27 -1.88 -9.04
CA LEU A 120 11.42 -1.99 -10.22
C LEU A 120 10.38 -3.10 -9.98
N CYS A 121 9.11 -2.77 -10.17
CA CYS A 121 8.00 -3.71 -10.07
C CYS A 121 7.08 -3.61 -11.30
N GLN A 122 6.19 -4.59 -11.48
CA GLN A 122 5.17 -4.51 -12.52
C GLN A 122 4.27 -3.29 -12.27
N PRO A 123 3.69 -2.70 -13.33
CA PRO A 123 2.66 -1.68 -13.17
C PRO A 123 1.61 -2.16 -12.17
N ASP A 124 1.17 -1.26 -11.30
CA ASP A 124 0.13 -1.52 -10.32
C ASP A 124 0.47 -2.50 -9.17
N ALA A 125 1.73 -2.93 -9.04
CA ALA A 125 2.16 -3.82 -7.96
C ALA A 125 2.24 -3.14 -6.57
N PHE A 126 2.27 -1.81 -6.51
CA PHE A 126 2.33 -1.08 -5.25
C PHE A 126 0.98 -1.11 -4.52
N LEU A 127 0.99 -1.52 -3.25
CA LEU A 127 -0.20 -1.55 -2.40
C LEU A 127 -0.20 -0.45 -1.33
N CYS A 128 0.81 -0.43 -0.46
CA CYS A 128 0.93 0.55 0.62
C CYS A 128 2.37 0.66 1.13
N SER A 129 2.67 1.76 1.82
CA SER A 129 3.94 2.01 2.50
C SER A 129 3.75 2.80 3.79
N ILE A 130 4.52 2.45 4.81
CA ILE A 130 4.61 3.17 6.08
C ILE A 130 5.41 4.48 5.91
N ASN A 131 6.49 4.41 5.13
CA ASN A 131 7.35 5.55 4.85
C ASN A 131 6.94 6.25 3.55
N GLU A 132 7.45 7.46 3.35
CA GLU A 132 7.29 8.16 2.09
C GLU A 132 8.06 7.43 1.00
N VAL A 133 7.32 6.86 0.05
CA VAL A 133 7.86 6.17 -1.13
C VAL A 133 7.34 6.88 -2.36
N THR A 134 8.26 7.18 -3.29
CA THR A 134 7.90 7.75 -4.58
C THR A 134 7.63 6.62 -5.56
N VAL A 135 6.41 6.55 -6.09
CA VAL A 135 6.04 5.61 -7.16
C VAL A 135 6.09 6.36 -8.48
N THR A 136 6.95 5.90 -9.38
CA THR A 136 7.10 6.48 -10.73
C THR A 136 6.93 5.41 -11.79
N ASN A 137 6.40 5.79 -12.94
CA ASN A 137 6.35 4.93 -14.11
C ASN A 137 7.67 5.08 -14.88
N SER A 138 8.44 4.00 -14.96
CA SER A 138 9.68 3.94 -15.73
C SER A 138 9.46 3.08 -16.98
N VAL A 139 9.86 3.59 -18.15
CA VAL A 139 9.85 2.79 -19.39
C VAL A 139 11.20 2.12 -19.54
N ASP A 140 11.23 0.79 -19.44
CA ASP A 140 12.43 0.03 -19.79
C ASP A 140 12.63 0.09 -21.31
N GLN A 141 13.79 0.58 -21.75
CA GLN A 141 14.16 0.66 -23.16
C GLN A 141 14.47 -0.72 -23.78
N ARG A 142 14.58 -1.76 -22.95
CA ARG A 142 14.78 -3.14 -23.41
C ARG A 142 13.41 -3.71 -23.79
N VAL A 143 13.22 -3.95 -25.09
CA VAL A 143 12.03 -4.64 -25.63
C VAL A 143 11.98 -6.07 -25.08
N ARG A 144 11.34 -6.24 -23.93
CA ARG A 144 10.91 -7.55 -23.42
C ARG A 144 9.39 -7.54 -23.49
N ASN A 145 8.85 -8.42 -24.33
CA ASN A 145 7.43 -8.72 -24.55
C ASN A 145 6.48 -7.95 -23.63
N VAL A 146 6.09 -6.75 -24.09
CA VAL A 146 5.03 -5.97 -23.44
C VAL A 146 3.72 -6.73 -23.69
N VAL A 147 3.31 -7.55 -22.73
CA VAL A 147 1.93 -8.02 -22.66
C VAL A 147 1.15 -6.85 -22.09
N VAL A 148 0.53 -6.07 -22.96
CA VAL A 148 -0.44 -5.06 -22.58
C VAL A 148 -1.66 -5.82 -22.03
N GLY A 149 -1.74 -5.95 -20.71
CA GLY A 149 -2.99 -6.28 -20.04
C GLY A 149 -3.94 -5.12 -20.26
N ALA A 150 -5.13 -5.40 -20.80
CA ALA A 150 -6.16 -4.40 -20.95
C ALA A 150 -6.78 -4.14 -19.58
N GLU A 151 -6.49 -2.96 -19.01
CA GLU A 151 -7.34 -2.31 -18.00
C GLU A 151 -7.65 -0.89 -18.49
#